data_AF-A0A7L1HW80-F1
#
_entry.id   AF-A0A7L1HW80-F1
#
_cell.length_a   1.000
_cell.length_b   1.000
_cell.length_c   1.000
_cell.angle_alpha   90.00
_cell.angle_beta   90.00
_cell.angle_gamma   90.00
#
_symmetry.space_group_name_H-M   'P 1'
#
loop_
_entity.id
_entity.type
_entity.pdbx_description
1 polymer ?
#
loop_
_entity_poly.entity_id
_entity_poly.type
_entity_poly.pdbx_seq_one_letter_code
_entity_poly.pdbx_strand_id
1 'polypeptide(L)'
;LRRKAERARKRRLRLQRRKQEAKAAKEEEAARAAEREAKIDQWRAKCIQEVEEKNREQELKAAADSVLSEVRKKQADTKRMVDILRALEKLRKLRKEAAARKGVCPPPSADEAFESQVESLKTLLKNRTELYEAEERALRVMLEGEQEEERKREMEKKQKKEREKLLQQKLEIDSKLFGDPDEFPLAHLLQPFREYYLQAEHSVAALIQIRHEWDQYLVPADHPDGSCIPPGWVLPSLPTNDTWATAVR
;
A
#
# COMPACT_ATOMS: atom_id res chain seq x y z
N LEU A 1 -18.47 -45.74 63.17
CA LEU A 1 -19.37 -45.28 62.07
C LEU A 1 -18.94 -43.93 61.47
N ARG A 2 -18.71 -42.87 62.28
CA ARG A 2 -18.32 -41.51 61.80
C ARG A 2 -17.13 -41.45 60.82
N ARG A 3 -16.03 -42.16 61.11
CA ARG A 3 -14.84 -42.22 60.22
C ARG A 3 -15.12 -42.82 58.82
N LYS A 4 -16.01 -43.81 58.72
CA LYS A 4 -16.39 -44.42 57.42
C LYS A 4 -17.24 -43.44 56.59
N ALA A 5 -18.17 -42.73 57.23
CA ALA A 5 -18.99 -41.70 56.59
C ALA A 5 -18.15 -40.51 56.10
N GLU A 6 -17.17 -40.07 56.89
CA GLU A 6 -16.23 -39.00 56.51
C GLU A 6 -15.37 -39.39 55.29
N ARG A 7 -14.86 -40.64 55.26
CA ARG A 7 -14.13 -41.19 54.11
C ARG A 7 -14.98 -41.24 52.84
N ALA A 8 -16.24 -41.66 52.96
CA ALA A 8 -17.19 -41.67 51.84
C ALA A 8 -17.48 -40.24 51.32
N ARG A 9 -17.67 -39.27 52.24
CA ARG A 9 -17.84 -37.85 51.89
C ARG A 9 -16.61 -37.29 51.17
N LYS A 10 -15.40 -37.54 51.69
CA LYS A 10 -14.13 -37.14 51.04
C LYS A 10 -13.97 -37.76 49.65
N ARG A 11 -14.30 -39.05 49.49
CA ARG A 11 -14.27 -39.72 48.18
C ARG A 11 -15.24 -39.09 47.19
N ARG A 12 -16.48 -38.81 47.62
CA ARG A 12 -17.50 -38.15 46.79
C ARG A 12 -17.05 -36.75 46.34
N LEU A 13 -16.47 -35.98 47.27
CA LEU A 13 -15.96 -34.63 47.00
C LEU A 13 -14.81 -34.66 45.98
N ARG A 14 -13.89 -35.63 46.10
CA ARG A 14 -12.78 -35.84 45.13
C ARG A 14 -13.29 -36.21 43.74
N LEU A 15 -14.28 -37.10 43.65
CA LEU A 15 -14.90 -37.47 42.37
C LEU A 15 -15.63 -36.28 41.74
N GLN A 16 -16.34 -35.48 42.54
CA GLN A 16 -17.01 -34.28 42.06
C GLN A 16 -16.02 -33.24 41.54
N ARG A 17 -14.91 -33.01 42.27
CA ARG A 17 -13.82 -32.13 41.81
C ARG A 17 -13.20 -32.60 40.51
N ARG A 18 -12.83 -33.89 40.41
CA ARG A 18 -12.31 -34.46 39.15
C ARG A 18 -13.29 -34.33 37.98
N LYS A 19 -14.59 -34.50 38.23
CA LYS A 19 -15.62 -34.33 37.19
C LYS A 19 -15.74 -32.87 36.75
N GLN A 20 -15.63 -31.92 37.68
CA GLN A 20 -15.61 -30.49 37.39
C GLN A 20 -14.34 -30.07 36.64
N GLU A 21 -13.17 -30.53 37.08
CA GLU A 21 -11.88 -30.32 36.41
C GLU A 21 -11.90 -30.89 35.00
N ALA A 22 -12.39 -32.12 34.81
CA ALA A 22 -12.51 -32.72 33.48
C ALA A 22 -13.52 -32.00 32.57
N LYS A 23 -14.58 -31.42 33.15
CA LYS A 23 -15.55 -30.61 32.39
C LYS A 23 -14.92 -29.27 31.99
N ALA A 24 -14.25 -28.59 32.91
CA ALA A 24 -13.54 -27.35 32.65
C ALA A 24 -12.43 -27.53 31.59
N ALA A 25 -11.65 -28.61 31.67
CA ALA A 25 -10.62 -28.93 30.66
C ALA A 25 -11.22 -29.15 29.27
N LYS A 26 -12.39 -29.82 29.16
CA LYS A 26 -13.09 -29.99 27.89
C LYS A 26 -13.66 -28.68 27.35
N GLU A 27 -14.21 -27.84 28.21
CA GLU A 27 -14.71 -26.51 27.83
C GLU A 27 -13.57 -25.61 27.35
N GLU A 28 -12.41 -25.67 28.01
CA GLU A 28 -11.20 -24.95 27.60
C GLU A 28 -10.66 -25.45 26.25
N GLU A 29 -10.60 -26.77 26.05
CA GLU A 29 -10.18 -27.36 24.76
C GLU A 29 -11.14 -26.98 23.63
N ALA A 30 -12.45 -27.02 23.89
CA ALA A 30 -13.46 -26.58 22.94
C ALA A 30 -13.35 -25.07 22.64
N ALA A 31 -13.08 -24.23 23.65
CA ALA A 31 -12.86 -22.80 23.45
C ALA A 31 -11.62 -22.54 22.59
N ARG A 32 -10.52 -23.25 22.83
CA ARG A 32 -9.30 -23.16 21.99
C ARG A 32 -9.56 -23.65 20.57
N ALA A 33 -10.38 -24.69 20.38
CA ALA A 33 -10.77 -25.16 19.05
C ALA A 33 -11.61 -24.12 18.31
N ALA A 34 -12.62 -23.56 18.98
CA ALA A 34 -13.47 -22.48 18.45
C ALA A 34 -12.66 -21.22 18.09
N GLU A 35 -11.64 -20.86 18.89
CA GLU A 35 -10.75 -19.74 18.56
C GLU A 35 -9.94 -20.00 17.29
N ARG A 36 -9.45 -21.24 17.08
CA ARG A 36 -8.75 -21.61 15.85
C ARG A 36 -9.68 -21.60 14.64
N GLU A 37 -10.89 -22.14 14.77
CA GLU A 37 -11.90 -22.10 13.72
C GLU A 37 -12.29 -20.65 13.38
N ALA A 38 -12.51 -19.80 14.37
CA ALA A 38 -12.79 -18.38 14.16
C ALA A 38 -11.65 -17.67 13.41
N LYS A 39 -10.38 -17.99 13.70
CA LYS A 39 -9.22 -17.45 12.95
C LYS A 39 -9.22 -17.92 11.49
N ILE A 40 -9.56 -19.19 11.24
CA ILE A 40 -9.67 -19.74 9.88
C ILE A 40 -10.80 -19.04 9.12
N ASP A 41 -11.95 -18.87 9.74
CA ASP A 41 -13.11 -18.23 9.10
C ASP A 41 -12.87 -16.75 8.85
N GLN A 42 -12.21 -16.03 9.78
CA GLN A 42 -11.76 -14.66 9.54
C GLN A 42 -10.81 -14.57 8.34
N TRP A 43 -9.88 -15.52 8.21
CA TRP A 43 -8.96 -15.56 7.07
C TRP A 43 -9.71 -15.85 5.76
N ARG A 44 -10.62 -16.83 5.75
CA ARG A 44 -11.47 -17.14 4.59
C ARG A 44 -12.31 -15.95 4.16
N ALA A 45 -12.92 -15.25 5.13
CA ALA A 45 -13.71 -14.06 4.86
C ALA A 45 -12.85 -12.95 4.22
N LYS A 46 -11.61 -12.74 4.71
CA LYS A 46 -10.66 -11.81 4.08
C LYS A 46 -10.34 -12.20 2.64
N CYS A 47 -10.05 -13.49 2.38
CA CYS A 47 -9.77 -13.95 1.02
C CYS A 47 -10.97 -13.78 0.07
N ILE A 48 -12.18 -14.07 0.55
CA ILE A 48 -13.42 -13.87 -0.22
C ILE A 48 -13.60 -12.38 -0.54
N GLN A 49 -13.44 -11.50 0.46
CA GLN A 49 -13.50 -10.05 0.27
C GLN A 49 -12.47 -9.59 -0.75
N GLU A 50 -11.22 -10.03 -0.68
CA GLU A 50 -10.19 -9.66 -1.67
C GLU A 50 -10.55 -10.06 -3.10
N VAL A 51 -11.19 -11.22 -3.29
CA VAL A 51 -11.65 -11.66 -4.61
C VAL A 51 -12.87 -10.86 -5.07
N GLU A 52 -13.82 -10.59 -4.18
CA GLU A 52 -14.99 -9.76 -4.49
C GLU A 52 -14.60 -8.34 -4.86
N GLU A 53 -13.66 -7.72 -4.14
CA GLU A 53 -13.14 -6.39 -4.48
C GLU A 53 -12.50 -6.38 -5.87
N LYS A 54 -11.66 -7.37 -6.20
CA LYS A 54 -11.08 -7.52 -7.55
C LYS A 54 -12.14 -7.70 -8.63
N ASN A 55 -13.19 -8.46 -8.35
CA ASN A 55 -14.29 -8.64 -9.30
C ASN A 55 -15.05 -7.32 -9.50
N ARG A 56 -15.33 -6.57 -8.43
CA ARG A 56 -15.97 -5.25 -8.51
C ARG A 56 -15.11 -4.25 -9.31
N GLU A 57 -13.80 -4.24 -9.09
CA GLU A 57 -12.86 -3.41 -9.86
C GLU A 57 -12.93 -3.75 -11.36
N GLN A 58 -12.97 -5.04 -11.71
CA GLN A 58 -13.11 -5.48 -13.10
C GLN A 58 -14.46 -5.10 -13.72
N GLU A 59 -15.55 -5.23 -12.97
CA GLU A 59 -16.88 -4.81 -13.40
C GLU A 59 -16.96 -3.30 -13.66
N LEU A 60 -16.38 -2.50 -12.77
CA LEU A 60 -16.29 -1.04 -12.94
C LEU A 60 -15.50 -0.67 -14.20
N LYS A 61 -14.37 -1.35 -14.43
CA LYS A 61 -13.57 -1.15 -15.65
C LYS A 61 -14.34 -1.52 -16.91
N ALA A 62 -15.02 -2.66 -16.90
CA ALA A 62 -15.84 -3.11 -18.02
C ALA A 62 -17.00 -2.14 -18.31
N ALA A 63 -17.63 -1.59 -17.27
CA ALA A 63 -18.66 -0.57 -17.40
C ALA A 63 -18.12 0.71 -18.05
N ALA A 64 -16.92 1.16 -17.64
CA ALA A 64 -16.27 2.32 -18.23
C ALA A 64 -15.91 2.10 -19.71
N ASP A 65 -15.38 0.92 -20.05
CA ASP A 65 -15.07 0.53 -21.44
C ASP A 65 -16.35 0.45 -22.29
N SER A 66 -17.46 -0.02 -21.73
CA SER A 66 -18.77 -0.05 -22.39
C SER A 66 -19.21 1.37 -22.78
N VAL A 67 -19.18 2.32 -21.83
CA VAL A 67 -19.54 3.73 -22.09
C VAL A 67 -18.65 4.34 -23.17
N LEU A 68 -17.33 4.13 -23.11
CA LEU A 68 -16.42 4.60 -24.16
C LEU A 68 -16.73 3.99 -25.53
N SER A 69 -17.07 2.71 -25.58
CA SER A 69 -17.44 2.03 -26.83
C SER A 69 -18.71 2.62 -27.45
N GLU A 70 -19.67 3.03 -26.62
CA GLU A 70 -20.88 3.71 -27.08
C GLU A 70 -20.59 5.09 -27.67
N VAL A 71 -19.72 5.87 -27.03
CA VAL A 71 -19.29 7.18 -27.57
C VAL A 71 -18.59 7.00 -28.92
N ARG A 72 -17.69 6.03 -29.04
CA ARG A 72 -17.03 5.70 -30.33
C ARG A 72 -18.02 5.26 -31.41
N LYS A 73 -19.06 4.51 -31.04
CA LYS A 73 -20.14 4.13 -31.96
C LYS A 73 -20.90 5.36 -32.45
N LYS A 74 -21.24 6.30 -31.56
CA LYS A 74 -21.88 7.58 -31.92
C LYS A 74 -21.02 8.43 -32.86
N GLN A 75 -19.71 8.50 -32.61
CA GLN A 75 -18.75 9.17 -33.51
C GLN A 75 -18.73 8.50 -34.89
N ALA A 76 -18.65 7.17 -34.95
CA ALA A 76 -18.66 6.43 -36.20
C ALA A 76 -19.97 6.61 -36.99
N ASP A 77 -21.11 6.65 -36.31
CA ASP A 77 -22.41 6.95 -36.92
C ASP A 77 -22.46 8.36 -37.50
N THR A 78 -21.95 9.35 -36.76
CA THR A 78 -21.87 10.74 -37.22
C THR A 78 -20.99 10.85 -38.47
N LYS A 79 -19.85 10.15 -38.51
CA LYS A 79 -18.99 10.08 -39.69
C LYS A 79 -19.69 9.44 -40.89
N ARG A 80 -20.42 8.34 -40.67
CA ARG A 80 -21.24 7.70 -41.72
C ARG A 80 -22.29 8.66 -42.29
N MET A 81 -22.96 9.44 -41.44
CA MET A 81 -23.94 10.44 -41.89
C MET A 81 -23.29 11.55 -42.74
N VAL A 82 -22.09 12.00 -42.37
CA VAL A 82 -21.31 12.96 -43.18
C VAL A 82 -20.97 12.38 -44.56
N ASP A 83 -20.56 11.13 -44.62
CA ASP A 83 -20.24 10.47 -45.89
C ASP A 83 -21.48 10.30 -46.78
N ILE A 84 -22.66 10.01 -46.20
CA ILE A 84 -23.94 9.97 -46.92
C ILE A 84 -24.28 11.36 -47.50
N LEU A 85 -24.14 12.44 -46.72
CA LEU A 85 -24.39 13.79 -47.24
C LEU A 85 -23.48 14.12 -48.43
N ARG A 86 -22.18 13.79 -48.34
CA ARG A 86 -21.24 13.97 -49.46
C ARG A 86 -21.66 13.18 -50.70
N ALA A 87 -22.16 11.95 -50.53
CA ALA A 87 -22.65 11.14 -51.62
C ALA A 87 -23.93 11.75 -52.26
N LEU A 88 -24.84 12.28 -51.45
CA LEU A 88 -26.04 12.98 -51.92
C LEU A 88 -25.71 14.25 -52.70
N GLU A 89 -24.75 15.04 -52.24
CA GLU A 89 -24.28 16.23 -52.97
C GLU A 89 -23.70 15.86 -54.34
N LYS A 90 -22.89 14.80 -54.41
CA LYS A 90 -22.35 14.29 -55.69
C LYS A 90 -23.47 13.80 -56.61
N LEU A 91 -24.42 13.04 -56.09
CA LEU A 91 -25.56 12.54 -56.85
C LEU A 91 -26.42 13.69 -57.40
N ARG A 92 -26.66 14.73 -56.59
CA ARG A 92 -27.36 15.94 -57.01
C ARG A 92 -26.63 16.62 -58.17
N LYS A 93 -25.30 16.83 -58.06
CA LYS A 93 -24.48 17.43 -59.12
C LYS A 93 -24.58 16.66 -60.44
N LEU A 94 -24.40 15.33 -60.39
CA LEU A 94 -24.53 14.47 -61.57
C LEU A 94 -25.93 14.53 -62.20
N ARG A 95 -26.99 14.59 -61.38
CA ARG A 95 -28.37 14.74 -61.89
C ARG A 95 -28.59 16.10 -62.56
N LYS A 96 -28.01 17.19 -62.02
CA LYS A 96 -28.06 18.53 -62.63
C LYS A 96 -27.34 18.53 -63.98
N GLU A 97 -26.13 17.98 -64.05
CA GLU A 97 -25.36 17.86 -65.29
C GLU A 97 -26.09 17.04 -66.35
N ALA A 98 -26.70 15.90 -65.96
CA ALA A 98 -27.47 15.06 -66.86
C ALA A 98 -28.74 15.74 -67.39
N ALA A 99 -29.43 16.53 -66.54
CA ALA A 99 -30.59 17.32 -66.95
C ALA A 99 -30.20 18.46 -67.91
N ALA A 100 -29.10 19.16 -67.60
CA ALA A 100 -28.56 20.22 -68.45
C ALA A 100 -28.18 19.71 -69.86
N ARG A 101 -27.59 18.51 -69.96
CA ARG A 101 -27.32 17.86 -71.26
C ARG A 101 -28.59 17.56 -72.07
N LYS A 102 -29.74 17.40 -71.40
CA LYS A 102 -31.06 17.21 -72.03
C LYS A 102 -31.80 18.53 -72.28
N GLY A 103 -31.17 19.68 -72.00
CA GLY A 103 -31.78 21.00 -72.13
C GLY A 103 -32.80 21.35 -71.04
N VAL A 104 -32.88 20.57 -69.97
CA VAL A 104 -33.80 20.79 -68.85
C VAL A 104 -33.01 21.28 -67.64
N CYS A 105 -33.28 22.50 -67.17
CA CYS A 105 -32.70 23.01 -65.93
C CYS A 105 -33.73 22.92 -64.79
N PRO A 106 -33.38 22.30 -63.66
CA PRO A 106 -34.18 22.40 -62.44
C PRO A 106 -34.38 23.87 -62.03
N PRO A 107 -35.52 24.21 -61.41
CA PRO A 107 -35.75 25.57 -60.92
C PRO A 107 -34.73 25.96 -59.83
N PRO A 108 -34.20 27.20 -59.85
CA PRO A 108 -33.19 27.67 -58.89
C PRO A 108 -33.61 27.52 -57.42
N SER A 109 -34.89 27.73 -57.11
CA SER A 109 -35.43 27.58 -55.76
C SER A 109 -35.28 26.17 -55.18
N ALA A 110 -35.34 25.14 -56.03
CA ALA A 110 -35.14 23.76 -55.59
C ALA A 110 -33.68 23.44 -55.28
N ASP A 111 -32.74 24.20 -55.84
CA ASP A 111 -31.32 24.07 -55.52
C ASP A 111 -30.97 24.81 -54.23
N GLU A 112 -31.45 26.03 -54.07
CA GLU A 112 -31.29 26.80 -52.83
C GLU A 112 -31.87 26.06 -51.63
N ALA A 113 -33.05 25.45 -51.78
CA ALA A 113 -33.66 24.64 -50.72
C ALA A 113 -32.83 23.40 -50.35
N PHE A 114 -32.25 22.73 -51.36
CA PHE A 114 -31.38 21.57 -51.13
C PHE A 114 -30.08 21.99 -50.45
N GLU A 115 -29.42 23.04 -50.94
CA GLU A 115 -28.17 23.55 -50.35
C GLU A 115 -28.38 24.04 -48.93
N SER A 116 -29.47 24.77 -48.65
CA SER A 116 -29.83 25.20 -47.30
C SER A 116 -30.04 24.03 -46.34
N GLN A 117 -30.76 22.98 -46.76
CA GLN A 117 -30.96 21.78 -45.93
C GLN A 117 -29.66 21.01 -45.70
N VAL A 118 -28.83 20.84 -46.74
CA VAL A 118 -27.54 20.16 -46.62
C VAL A 118 -26.61 20.93 -45.68
N GLU A 119 -26.59 22.26 -45.76
CA GLU A 119 -25.76 23.10 -44.90
C GLU A 119 -26.24 23.06 -43.44
N SER A 120 -27.56 23.09 -43.21
CA SER A 120 -28.13 22.88 -41.88
C SER A 120 -27.76 21.50 -41.29
N LEU A 121 -27.79 20.44 -42.11
CA LEU A 121 -27.38 19.10 -41.65
C LEU A 121 -25.87 19.01 -41.40
N LYS A 122 -25.03 19.66 -42.21
CA LYS A 122 -23.58 19.73 -41.99
C LYS A 122 -23.23 20.44 -40.68
N THR A 123 -23.86 21.59 -40.40
CA THR A 123 -23.62 22.32 -39.15
C THR A 123 -24.04 21.49 -37.94
N LEU A 124 -25.19 20.82 -38.00
CA LEU A 124 -25.63 19.91 -36.95
C LEU A 124 -24.66 18.75 -36.72
N LEU A 125 -24.18 18.09 -37.78
CA LEU A 125 -23.22 17.00 -37.67
C LEU A 125 -21.85 17.46 -37.16
N LYS A 126 -21.41 18.66 -37.54
CA LYS A 126 -20.20 19.28 -37.02
C LYS A 126 -20.29 19.47 -35.51
N ASN A 127 -21.38 20.06 -35.02
CA ASN A 127 -21.62 20.25 -33.60
C ASN A 127 -21.66 18.92 -32.84
N ARG A 128 -22.32 17.89 -33.39
CA ARG A 128 -22.35 16.54 -32.79
C ARG A 128 -20.96 15.90 -32.73
N THR A 129 -20.14 16.09 -33.76
CA THR A 129 -18.77 15.57 -33.80
C THR A 129 -17.93 16.18 -32.69
N GLU A 130 -17.96 17.52 -32.55
CA GLU A 130 -17.23 18.24 -31.50
C GLU A 130 -17.66 17.80 -30.08
N LEU A 131 -18.97 17.60 -29.87
CA LEU A 131 -19.51 17.12 -28.59
C LEU A 131 -19.02 15.71 -28.25
N TYR A 132 -19.13 14.75 -29.18
CA TYR A 132 -18.68 13.38 -28.91
C TYR A 132 -17.15 13.27 -28.80
N GLU A 133 -16.39 14.11 -29.48
CA GLU A 133 -14.93 14.21 -29.30
C GLU A 133 -14.56 14.81 -27.94
N ALA A 134 -15.32 15.78 -27.44
CA ALA A 134 -15.11 16.32 -26.09
C ALA A 134 -15.48 15.29 -25.01
N GLU A 135 -16.60 14.58 -25.18
CA GLU A 135 -17.06 13.52 -24.28
C GLU A 135 -16.02 12.38 -24.19
N GLU A 136 -15.50 11.89 -25.32
CA GLU A 136 -14.46 10.86 -25.33
C GLU A 136 -13.16 11.33 -24.65
N ARG A 137 -12.74 12.58 -24.92
CA ARG A 137 -11.55 13.15 -24.28
C ARG A 137 -11.72 13.26 -22.76
N ALA A 138 -12.87 13.72 -22.29
CA ALA A 138 -13.16 13.84 -20.86
C ALA A 138 -13.13 12.47 -20.16
N LEU A 139 -13.80 11.46 -20.74
CA LEU A 139 -13.82 10.11 -20.21
C LEU A 139 -12.41 9.49 -20.15
N ARG A 140 -11.58 9.73 -21.17
CA ARG A 140 -10.20 9.23 -21.21
C ARG A 140 -9.33 9.84 -20.10
N VAL A 141 -9.42 11.15 -19.89
CA VAL A 141 -8.68 11.84 -18.81
C VAL A 141 -9.11 11.32 -17.44
N MET A 142 -10.42 11.07 -17.23
CA MET A 142 -10.91 10.49 -15.98
C MET A 142 -10.34 9.09 -15.72
N LEU A 143 -10.32 8.23 -16.74
CA LEU A 143 -9.76 6.88 -16.66
C LEU A 143 -8.24 6.87 -16.42
N GLU A 144 -7.50 7.77 -17.09
CA GLU A 144 -6.06 7.93 -16.89
C GLU A 144 -5.75 8.45 -15.47
N GLY A 145 -6.52 9.42 -14.98
CA GLY A 145 -6.37 9.95 -13.61
C GLY A 145 -6.66 8.91 -12.53
N GLU A 146 -7.67 8.05 -12.73
CA GLU A 146 -7.97 6.96 -11.80
C GLU A 146 -6.84 5.91 -11.76
N GLN A 147 -6.31 5.51 -12.92
CA GLN A 147 -5.18 4.59 -12.99
C GLN A 147 -3.90 5.17 -12.37
N GLU A 148 -3.65 6.47 -12.53
CA GLU A 148 -2.48 7.13 -11.95
C GLU A 148 -2.58 7.23 -10.42
N GLU A 149 -3.76 7.55 -9.89
CA GLU A 149 -4.04 7.50 -8.45
C GLU A 149 -3.90 6.08 -7.87
N GLU A 150 -4.37 5.06 -8.59
CA GLU A 150 -4.20 3.66 -8.17
C GLU A 150 -2.72 3.28 -8.08
N ARG A 151 -1.92 3.60 -9.11
CA ARG A 151 -0.46 3.37 -9.11
C ARG A 151 0.23 4.09 -7.95
N LYS A 152 -0.17 5.32 -7.66
CA LYS A 152 0.39 6.10 -6.54
C LYS A 152 0.07 5.42 -5.20
N ARG A 153 -1.16 4.97 -4.98
CA ARG A 153 -1.57 4.23 -3.78
C ARG A 153 -0.82 2.91 -3.64
N GLU A 154 -0.58 2.18 -4.74
CA GLU A 154 0.23 0.96 -4.71
C GLU A 154 1.68 1.24 -4.31
N MET A 155 2.29 2.29 -4.86
CA MET A 155 3.64 2.72 -4.53
C MET A 155 3.75 3.13 -3.06
N GLU A 156 2.79 3.89 -2.54
CA GLU A 156 2.73 4.26 -1.12
C GLU A 156 2.59 3.02 -0.21
N LYS A 157 1.73 2.05 -0.59
CA LYS A 157 1.61 0.78 0.13
C LYS A 157 2.92 -0.01 0.14
N LYS A 158 3.64 -0.06 -0.99
CA LYS A 158 4.95 -0.72 -1.09
C LYS A 158 5.99 -0.03 -0.21
N GLN A 159 6.10 1.30 -0.30
CA GLN A 159 7.01 2.08 0.55
C GLN A 159 6.70 1.90 2.04
N LYS A 160 5.42 1.86 2.42
CA LYS A 160 5.04 1.61 3.82
C LYS A 160 5.48 0.23 4.29
N LYS A 161 5.27 -0.82 3.47
CA LYS A 161 5.73 -2.18 3.76
C LYS A 161 7.25 -2.27 3.86
N GLU A 162 7.98 -1.58 2.99
CA GLU A 162 9.45 -1.53 3.04
C GLU A 162 9.95 -0.83 4.30
N ARG A 163 9.35 0.30 4.66
CA ARG A 163 9.66 1.01 5.92
C ARG A 163 9.39 0.13 7.13
N GLU A 164 8.27 -0.57 7.15
CA GLU A 164 7.92 -1.49 8.23
C GLU A 164 8.91 -2.66 8.34
N LYS A 165 9.30 -3.26 7.20
CA LYS A 165 10.34 -4.30 7.16
C LYS A 165 11.68 -3.80 7.67
N LEU A 166 12.11 -2.60 7.25
CA LEU A 166 13.37 -2.02 7.72
C LEU A 166 13.33 -1.76 9.23
N LEU A 167 12.18 -1.31 9.74
CA LEU A 167 11.98 -1.07 11.16
C LEU A 167 11.99 -2.38 11.96
N GLN A 168 11.38 -3.44 11.43
CA GLN A 168 11.45 -4.79 12.02
C GLN A 168 12.88 -5.34 12.01
N GLN A 169 13.62 -5.19 10.91
CA GLN A 169 15.03 -5.59 10.84
C GLN A 169 15.89 -4.84 11.85
N LYS A 170 15.66 -3.53 12.02
CA LYS A 170 16.35 -2.73 13.03
C LYS A 170 16.07 -3.28 14.43
N LEU A 171 14.79 -3.50 14.76
CA LEU A 171 14.40 -4.07 16.06
C LEU A 171 15.03 -5.46 16.29
N GLU A 172 15.10 -6.29 15.27
CA GLU A 172 15.72 -7.62 15.35
C GLU A 172 17.23 -7.53 15.59
N ILE A 173 17.92 -6.59 14.92
CA ILE A 173 19.35 -6.34 15.13
C ILE A 173 19.58 -5.80 16.56
N ASP A 174 18.78 -4.82 16.98
CA ASP A 174 18.88 -4.21 18.31
C ASP A 174 18.69 -5.28 19.40
N SER A 175 17.69 -6.16 19.24
CA SER A 175 17.46 -7.29 20.15
C SER A 175 18.64 -8.27 20.19
N LYS A 176 19.25 -8.61 19.04
CA LYS A 176 20.42 -9.51 19.00
C LYS A 176 21.69 -8.90 19.61
N LEU A 177 21.89 -7.59 19.47
CA LEU A 177 23.08 -6.89 19.98
C LEU A 177 22.96 -6.53 21.46
N PHE A 178 21.78 -6.13 21.91
CA PHE A 178 21.56 -5.54 23.24
C PHE A 178 20.61 -6.34 24.13
N GLY A 179 20.05 -7.45 23.64
CA GLY A 179 19.06 -8.26 24.33
C GLY A 179 17.63 -7.76 24.12
N ASP A 180 16.66 -8.60 24.48
CA ASP A 180 15.24 -8.26 24.35
C ASP A 180 14.84 -7.26 25.44
N PRO A 181 14.33 -6.06 25.10
CA PRO A 181 13.97 -5.04 26.10
C PRO A 181 12.90 -5.50 27.10
N ASP A 182 12.04 -6.44 26.70
CA ASP A 182 10.93 -6.93 27.53
C ASP A 182 11.33 -8.09 28.46
N GLU A 183 12.41 -8.83 28.17
CA GLU A 183 12.84 -9.97 28.98
C GLU A 183 13.82 -9.59 30.11
N PHE A 184 14.41 -8.40 30.08
CA PHE A 184 15.48 -7.99 31.00
C PHE A 184 15.13 -6.74 31.86
N PRO A 185 14.76 -6.91 33.15
CA PRO A 185 14.54 -5.80 34.09
C PRO A 185 15.82 -5.02 34.47
N LEU A 186 16.99 -5.37 33.89
CA LEU A 186 18.25 -4.68 34.14
C LEU A 186 18.37 -3.33 33.41
N ALA A 187 17.47 -3.02 32.47
CA ALA A 187 17.45 -1.70 31.83
C ALA A 187 17.42 -0.56 32.86
N HIS A 188 16.74 -0.78 33.99
CA HIS A 188 16.71 0.16 35.10
C HIS A 188 18.02 0.17 35.92
N LEU A 189 18.71 -0.97 36.07
CA LEU A 189 20.01 -1.06 36.77
C LEU A 189 21.16 -0.46 35.94
N LEU A 190 21.06 -0.53 34.61
CA LEU A 190 22.01 0.10 33.68
C LEU A 190 21.67 1.57 33.39
N GLN A 191 20.50 2.04 33.83
CA GLN A 191 20.05 3.41 33.59
C GLN A 191 21.03 4.48 34.10
N PRO A 192 21.63 4.37 35.31
CA PRO A 192 22.63 5.34 35.76
C PRO A 192 23.87 5.38 34.86
N PHE A 193 24.30 4.24 34.33
CA PHE A 193 25.41 4.17 33.38
C PHE A 193 25.03 4.81 32.04
N ARG A 194 23.81 4.53 31.55
CA ARG A 194 23.29 5.11 30.33
C ARG A 194 23.17 6.63 30.43
N GLU A 195 22.64 7.14 31.54
CA GLU A 195 22.55 8.56 31.83
C GLU A 195 23.94 9.21 31.92
N TYR A 196 24.91 8.54 32.55
CA TYR A 196 26.30 9.00 32.59
C TYR A 196 26.93 9.11 31.19
N TYR A 197 26.76 8.12 30.31
CA TYR A 197 27.33 8.16 28.96
C TYR A 197 26.55 9.08 27.99
N LEU A 198 25.24 9.27 28.21
CA LEU A 198 24.39 10.14 27.38
C LEU A 198 24.20 11.55 27.96
N GLN A 199 24.89 11.91 29.05
CA GLN A 199 24.73 13.22 29.69
C GLN A 199 24.98 14.40 28.74
N ALA A 200 25.83 14.21 27.73
CA ALA A 200 26.13 15.20 26.70
C ALA A 200 24.95 15.50 25.76
N GLU A 201 24.04 14.53 25.54
CA GLU A 201 22.84 14.73 24.72
C GLU A 201 21.80 15.60 25.44
N HIS A 202 21.85 15.62 26.77
CA HIS A 202 20.85 16.26 27.62
C HIS A 202 21.36 17.56 28.27
N SER A 203 22.67 17.82 28.27
CA SER A 203 23.28 18.99 28.88
C SER A 203 24.51 19.48 28.10
N VAL A 204 24.43 20.71 27.60
CA VAL A 204 25.54 21.37 26.89
C VAL A 204 26.74 21.58 27.83
N ALA A 205 26.51 21.86 29.12
CA ALA A 205 27.58 21.99 30.10
C ALA A 205 28.34 20.67 30.29
N ALA A 206 27.62 19.54 30.33
CA ALA A 206 28.24 18.22 30.40
C ALA A 206 29.04 17.90 29.14
N LEU A 207 28.53 18.24 27.96
CA LEU A 207 29.26 18.09 26.69
C LEU A 207 30.58 18.88 26.70
N ILE A 208 30.56 20.16 27.14
CA ILE A 208 31.77 21.00 27.21
C ILE A 208 32.76 20.42 28.21
N GLN A 209 32.29 19.99 29.38
CA GLN A 209 33.13 19.39 30.42
C GLN A 209 33.81 18.10 29.93
N ILE A 210 33.04 17.18 29.34
CA ILE A 210 33.59 15.95 28.73
C ILE A 210 34.64 16.33 27.69
N ARG A 211 34.36 17.29 26.81
CA ARG A 211 35.32 17.69 25.78
C ARG A 211 36.62 18.22 26.39
N HIS A 212 36.52 19.07 27.41
CA HIS A 212 37.67 19.60 28.14
C HIS A 212 38.48 18.49 28.82
N GLU A 213 37.81 17.49 29.41
CA GLU A 213 38.44 16.31 30.00
C GLU A 213 39.12 15.38 28.97
N TRP A 214 38.70 15.39 27.72
CA TRP A 214 39.40 14.70 26.64
C TRP A 214 40.56 15.52 26.07
N ASP A 215 40.40 16.83 25.99
CA ASP A 215 41.40 17.73 25.40
C ASP A 215 42.72 17.77 26.19
N GLN A 216 42.69 17.48 27.50
CA GLN A 216 43.92 17.32 28.32
C GLN A 216 44.82 16.14 27.88
N TYR A 217 44.30 15.18 27.12
CA TYR A 217 45.06 14.04 26.60
C TYR A 217 45.53 14.25 25.15
N LEU A 218 45.23 15.42 24.56
CA LEU A 218 45.74 15.76 23.23
C LEU A 218 47.20 16.17 23.34
N VAL A 219 48.06 15.44 22.65
CA VAL A 219 49.49 15.74 22.52
C VAL A 219 49.83 16.01 21.05
N PRO A 220 50.90 16.79 20.77
CA PRO A 220 51.41 16.95 19.42
C PRO A 220 51.71 15.60 18.76
N ALA A 221 51.61 15.53 17.43
CA ALA A 221 51.77 14.27 16.69
C ALA A 221 53.13 13.58 16.91
N ASP A 222 54.16 14.36 17.25
CA ASP A 222 55.53 13.86 17.48
C ASP A 222 55.82 13.54 18.95
N HIS A 223 54.80 13.58 19.83
CA HIS A 223 54.97 13.32 21.25
C HIS A 223 55.23 11.81 21.50
N PRO A 224 56.27 11.43 22.27
CA PRO A 224 56.67 10.03 22.44
C PRO A 224 55.59 9.16 23.10
N ASP A 225 54.77 9.76 23.97
CA ASP A 225 53.65 9.07 24.63
C ASP A 225 52.30 9.22 23.88
N GLY A 226 52.32 9.79 22.66
CA GLY A 226 51.13 9.95 21.84
C GLY A 226 50.71 8.64 21.16
N SER A 227 49.41 8.33 21.20
CA SER A 227 48.84 7.18 20.49
C SER A 227 47.82 7.62 19.44
N CYS A 228 47.83 7.00 18.26
CA CYS A 228 46.80 7.20 17.24
C CYS A 228 45.65 6.21 17.42
N ILE A 229 44.47 6.57 16.89
CA ILE A 229 43.31 5.66 16.87
C ILE A 229 43.67 4.45 16.00
N PRO A 230 43.60 3.22 16.51
CA PRO A 230 43.93 2.03 15.74
C PRO A 230 43.00 1.89 14.52
N PRO A 231 43.53 1.58 13.32
CA PRO A 231 42.72 1.43 12.10
C PRO A 231 41.91 0.12 12.05
N GLY A 232 41.92 -0.70 13.11
CA GLY A 232 41.29 -2.02 13.13
C GLY A 232 40.95 -2.49 14.55
N TRP A 233 40.56 -3.76 14.66
CA TRP A 233 40.15 -4.36 15.94
C TRP A 233 41.30 -4.35 16.96
N VAL A 234 41.05 -3.77 18.12
CA VAL A 234 41.97 -3.80 19.25
C VAL A 234 41.83 -5.14 19.95
N LEU A 235 42.88 -5.96 19.87
CA LEU A 235 42.96 -7.20 20.65
C LEU A 235 43.43 -6.86 22.06
N PRO A 236 42.73 -7.35 23.10
CA PRO A 236 43.16 -7.11 24.48
C PRO A 236 44.53 -7.73 24.71
N SER A 237 45.35 -7.05 25.49
CA SER A 237 46.63 -7.60 25.96
C SER A 237 46.39 -8.81 26.87
N LEU A 238 47.42 -9.62 27.05
CA LEU A 238 47.37 -10.75 27.97
C LEU A 238 46.99 -10.26 29.38
N PRO A 239 46.13 -10.99 30.09
CA PRO A 239 45.66 -10.58 31.40
C PRO A 239 46.83 -10.35 32.35
N THR A 240 46.82 -9.21 33.02
CA THR A 240 47.95 -8.73 33.83
C THR A 240 48.18 -9.55 35.11
N ASN A 241 47.22 -10.38 35.51
CA ASN A 241 47.31 -11.28 36.66
C ASN A 241 46.37 -12.48 36.49
N ASP A 242 46.65 -13.58 37.20
CA ASP A 242 45.92 -14.84 37.14
C ASP A 242 44.43 -14.68 37.50
N THR A 243 44.10 -13.76 38.40
CA THR A 243 42.71 -13.43 38.76
C THR A 243 41.93 -12.85 37.59
N TRP A 244 42.54 -11.98 36.80
CA TRP A 244 41.92 -11.45 35.58
C TRP A 244 41.90 -12.50 34.48
N ALA A 245 42.92 -13.37 34.41
CA ALA A 245 42.96 -14.46 33.45
C ALA A 245 41.77 -15.44 33.62
N THR A 246 41.25 -15.59 34.85
CA THR A 246 40.03 -16.40 35.07
C THR A 246 38.72 -15.78 34.60
N ALA A 247 38.66 -14.45 34.42
CA ALA A 247 37.44 -13.74 34.02
C ALA A 247 37.25 -13.62 32.49
N VAL A 248 38.32 -13.82 31.71
CA VAL A 248 38.34 -13.66 30.24
C VAL A 248 38.31 -15.03 29.53
N ARG A 249 37.80 -16.08 30.20
CA ARG A 249 37.75 -17.46 29.70
C ARG A 249 36.36 -17.87 29.25
#